data_AF-A0A2N9KG47-F1
#
_entry.id   AF-A0A2N9KG47-F1
#
_cell.length_a   1.000
_cell.length_b   1.000
_cell.length_c   1.000
_cell.angle_alpha   90.00
_cell.angle_beta   90.00
_cell.angle_gamma   90.00
#
_symmetry.space_group_name_H-M   'P 1'
#
loop_
_entity.id
_entity.type
_entity.pdbx_description
1 polymer ?
#
loop_
_entity_poly.entity_id
_entity_poly.type
_entity_poly.pdbx_seq_one_letter_code
_entity_poly.pdbx_strand_id
1 'polypeptide(L)'
;MITYIELKETFRNRRFILFTLISPVMWYIFMVNIAKSAGFFTHRYSSIWFVASCVMGIMGNSVVTFGKTINRSQNFYFLQAKTSRYGIKNWVLDQMMIQLILNALIALTVTICGVVMQTIQLDINFIFEVLLCQVLGIYFCLIGFAMGIIADNKVLDALSFPIMMVWALLIIPFDTWTTGSFVTIISAVQKLFPGYYLFTIIQHLIDSSSVGYSLLRFVATIVMTAVPVGVFTYLHIRRMTS
;
A
#
# COMPACT_ATOMS: atom_id res chain seq x y z
N MET A 1 23.92 8.83 -0.15
CA MET A 1 23.94 10.18 -0.77
C MET A 1 22.79 10.37 -1.76
N ILE A 2 22.56 9.42 -2.68
CA ILE A 2 21.45 9.47 -3.65
C ILE A 2 20.07 9.38 -2.96
N THR A 3 19.90 8.47 -2.00
CA THR A 3 18.67 8.32 -1.21
C THR A 3 18.21 9.63 -0.54
N TYR A 4 19.16 10.40 0.01
CA TYR A 4 18.88 11.69 0.65
C TYR A 4 18.47 12.77 -0.37
N ILE A 5 19.09 12.78 -1.55
CA ILE A 5 18.75 13.72 -2.63
C ILE A 5 17.35 13.43 -3.14
N GLU A 6 17.03 12.17 -3.45
CA GLU A 6 15.71 11.75 -3.94
C GLU A 6 14.61 12.00 -2.90
N LEU A 7 14.89 11.73 -1.62
CA LEU A 7 13.97 12.04 -0.53
C LEU A 7 13.71 13.54 -0.44
N LYS A 8 14.77 14.36 -0.49
CA LYS A 8 14.65 15.83 -0.48
C LYS A 8 13.85 16.35 -1.67
N GLU A 9 14.04 15.79 -2.86
CA GLU A 9 13.25 16.15 -4.04
C GLU A 9 11.77 15.77 -3.90
N THR A 10 11.51 14.60 -3.34
CA THR A 10 10.15 14.10 -3.07
C THR A 10 9.41 15.01 -2.09
N PHE A 11 10.05 15.38 -0.98
CA PHE A 11 9.48 16.34 -0.01
C PHE A 11 9.39 17.77 -0.53
N ARG A 12 10.28 18.19 -1.43
CA ARG A 12 10.21 19.52 -2.03
C ARG A 12 9.00 19.66 -2.97
N ASN A 13 8.45 18.55 -3.47
CA ASN A 13 7.27 18.56 -4.30
C ASN A 13 5.99 18.75 -3.46
N ARG A 14 5.46 19.97 -3.44
CA ARG A 14 4.22 20.31 -2.73
C ARG A 14 3.02 19.46 -3.18
N ARG A 15 2.96 19.05 -4.45
CA ARG A 15 1.89 18.16 -4.95
C ARG A 15 2.00 16.76 -4.34
N PHE A 16 3.23 16.26 -4.17
CA PHE A 16 3.47 14.97 -3.54
C PHE A 16 2.95 14.96 -2.10
N ILE A 17 3.29 15.97 -1.29
CA ILE A 17 2.82 16.11 0.09
C ILE A 17 1.28 16.14 0.15
N LEU A 18 0.65 16.94 -0.72
CA LEU A 18 -0.80 17.05 -0.78
C LEU A 18 -1.48 15.71 -1.10
N PHE A 19 -1.10 15.05 -2.18
CA PHE A 19 -1.80 13.83 -2.61
C PHE A 19 -1.41 12.58 -1.82
N THR A 20 -0.24 12.57 -1.19
CA THR A 20 0.30 11.38 -0.54
C THR A 20 0.10 11.39 0.98
N LEU A 21 0.26 12.55 1.62
CA LEU A 21 0.12 12.67 3.09
C LEU A 21 -1.25 13.24 3.49
N ILE A 22 -1.76 14.22 2.75
CA ILE A 22 -3.03 14.89 3.13
C ILE A 22 -4.24 14.06 2.67
N SER A 23 -4.23 13.47 1.48
CA SER A 23 -5.39 12.70 0.98
C SER A 23 -5.81 11.54 1.90
N PRO A 24 -4.91 10.70 2.44
CA PRO A 24 -5.30 9.64 3.38
C PRO A 24 -5.90 10.18 4.68
N VAL A 25 -5.39 11.31 5.16
CA VAL A 25 -5.91 11.99 6.37
C VAL A 25 -7.31 12.55 6.10
N MET A 26 -7.52 13.22 4.97
CA MET A 26 -8.83 13.73 4.57
C MET A 26 -9.86 12.60 4.44
N TRP A 27 -9.45 11.47 3.85
CA TRP A 27 -10.29 10.28 3.76
C TRP A 27 -10.65 9.72 5.13
N TYR A 28 -9.69 9.63 6.04
CA TYR A 28 -9.92 9.18 7.41
C TYR A 28 -10.94 10.07 8.14
N ILE A 29 -10.75 11.38 8.10
CA ILE A 29 -11.66 12.37 8.71
C ILE A 29 -13.07 12.20 8.12
N PHE A 30 -13.17 12.09 6.80
CA PHE A 30 -14.45 11.92 6.10
C PHE A 30 -15.17 10.65 6.54
N MET A 31 -14.48 9.50 6.53
CA MET A 31 -15.06 8.20 6.89
C MET A 31 -15.48 8.13 8.35
N VAL A 32 -14.67 8.66 9.27
CA VAL A 32 -15.02 8.72 10.70
C VAL A 32 -16.26 9.59 10.91
N ASN A 33 -16.34 10.75 10.25
CA ASN A 33 -17.50 11.64 10.41
C ASN A 33 -18.78 11.04 9.81
N ILE A 34 -18.69 10.35 8.67
CA ILE A 34 -19.82 9.60 8.12
C ILE A 34 -20.26 8.50 9.09
N ALA A 35 -19.31 7.71 9.60
CA ALA A 35 -19.63 6.63 10.53
C ALA A 35 -20.29 7.16 11.81
N LYS A 36 -19.84 8.30 12.33
CA LYS A 36 -20.44 8.98 13.50
C LYS A 36 -21.86 9.46 13.19
N SER A 37 -22.04 10.14 12.05
CA SER A 37 -23.34 10.64 11.60
C SER A 37 -24.37 9.52 11.38
N ALA A 38 -23.91 8.39 10.83
CA ALA A 38 -24.75 7.22 10.57
C ALA A 38 -24.99 6.33 11.81
N GLY A 39 -24.42 6.65 12.97
CA GLY A 39 -24.59 5.88 14.21
C GLY A 39 -23.83 4.54 14.27
N PHE A 40 -23.02 4.22 13.26
CA PHE A 40 -22.22 2.99 13.21
C PHE A 40 -20.83 3.13 13.86
N PHE A 41 -20.45 4.33 14.28
CA PHE A 41 -19.15 4.56 14.90
C PHE A 41 -19.13 4.07 16.36
N THR A 42 -18.35 3.03 16.60
CA THR A 42 -17.92 2.60 17.93
C THR A 42 -16.41 2.65 17.98
N HIS A 43 -15.80 2.98 19.13
CA HIS A 43 -14.33 2.95 19.31
C HIS A 43 -13.72 1.62 18.85
N ARG A 44 -14.46 0.52 19.04
CA ARG A 44 -14.13 -0.83 18.59
C ARG A 44 -13.95 -0.97 17.06
N TYR A 45 -14.69 -0.22 16.25
CA TYR A 45 -14.58 -0.24 14.79
C TYR A 45 -13.66 0.84 14.22
N SER A 46 -13.06 1.69 15.07
CA SER A 46 -12.16 2.75 14.62
C SER A 46 -10.91 2.20 13.92
N SER A 47 -10.41 1.04 14.34
CA SER A 47 -9.29 0.34 13.71
C SER A 47 -9.53 0.01 12.24
N ILE A 48 -10.77 -0.36 11.87
CA ILE A 48 -11.11 -0.69 10.47
C ILE A 48 -10.96 0.54 9.58
N TRP A 49 -11.48 1.69 10.02
CA TRP A 49 -11.38 2.95 9.28
C TRP A 49 -9.95 3.49 9.21
N PHE A 50 -9.18 3.28 10.27
CA PHE A 50 -7.76 3.58 10.31
C PHE A 50 -7.00 2.77 9.27
N VAL A 51 -7.12 1.44 9.30
CA VAL A 51 -6.42 0.56 8.35
C VAL A 51 -6.87 0.83 6.92
N ALA A 52 -8.16 1.02 6.66
CA ALA A 52 -8.64 1.35 5.33
C ALA A 52 -7.97 2.63 4.77
N SER A 53 -7.87 3.67 5.60
CA SER A 53 -7.22 4.92 5.21
C SER A 53 -5.71 4.76 4.99
N CYS A 54 -5.03 4.03 5.88
CA CYS A 54 -3.60 3.72 5.76
C CYS A 54 -3.31 2.91 4.50
N VAL A 55 -4.07 1.85 4.23
CA VAL A 55 -3.90 0.98 3.06
C VAL A 55 -4.14 1.76 1.77
N MET A 56 -5.17 2.60 1.72
CA MET A 56 -5.44 3.46 0.56
C MET A 56 -4.28 4.42 0.28
N GLY A 57 -3.74 5.07 1.32
CA GLY A 57 -2.60 5.97 1.18
C GLY A 57 -1.32 5.24 0.74
N ILE A 58 -0.99 4.13 1.40
CA ILE A 58 0.18 3.30 1.11
C ILE A 58 0.10 2.75 -0.32
N MET A 59 -1.07 2.26 -0.75
CA MET A 59 -1.29 1.78 -2.10
C MET A 59 -1.15 2.90 -3.12
N GLY A 60 -1.76 4.06 -2.88
CA GLY A 60 -1.64 5.21 -3.77
C GLY A 60 -0.20 5.66 -3.96
N ASN A 61 0.58 5.71 -2.88
CA ASN A 61 2.00 6.01 -2.94
C ASN A 61 2.80 4.91 -3.64
N SER A 62 2.67 3.67 -3.18
CA SER A 62 3.53 2.54 -3.54
C SER A 62 3.24 1.97 -4.93
N VAL A 63 2.01 2.09 -5.44
CA VAL A 63 1.62 1.55 -6.74
C VAL A 63 1.69 2.63 -7.81
N VAL A 64 1.10 3.80 -7.55
CA VAL A 64 0.95 4.86 -8.57
C VAL A 64 2.15 5.79 -8.59
N THR A 65 2.42 6.49 -7.48
CA THR A 65 3.49 7.48 -7.44
C THR A 65 4.86 6.84 -7.62
N PHE A 66 5.09 5.72 -6.94
CA PHE A 66 6.32 4.97 -7.07
C PHE A 66 6.50 4.38 -8.47
N GLY A 67 5.47 3.75 -9.03
CA GLY A 67 5.53 3.20 -10.39
C GLY A 67 5.90 4.25 -11.43
N LYS A 68 5.30 5.45 -11.36
CA LYS A 68 5.68 6.58 -12.22
C LYS A 68 7.12 7.06 -12.00
N THR A 69 7.56 7.09 -10.74
CA THR A 69 8.94 7.48 -10.38
C THR A 69 9.96 6.51 -10.96
N ILE A 70 9.71 5.21 -10.85
CA ILE A 70 10.53 4.16 -11.46
C ILE A 70 10.53 4.30 -12.99
N ASN A 71 9.35 4.47 -13.61
CA ASN A 71 9.27 4.60 -15.06
C ASN A 71 10.03 5.80 -15.63
N ARG A 72 10.02 6.92 -14.91
CA ARG A 72 10.75 8.13 -15.32
C ARG A 72 12.26 8.00 -15.10
N SER A 73 12.68 7.31 -14.04
CA SER A 73 14.09 7.23 -13.64
C SER A 73 14.84 6.04 -14.25
N GLN A 74 14.14 4.99 -14.68
CA GLN A 74 14.77 3.74 -15.14
C GLN A 74 15.79 3.95 -16.26
N ASN A 75 15.47 4.76 -17.28
CA ASN A 75 16.36 4.97 -18.43
C ASN A 75 17.68 5.61 -18.01
N PHE A 76 17.63 6.57 -17.08
CA PHE A 76 18.81 7.22 -16.53
C PHE A 76 19.67 6.24 -15.74
N TYR A 77 19.07 5.44 -14.87
CA TYR A 77 19.80 4.47 -14.05
C TYR A 77 20.35 3.28 -14.86
N PHE A 78 19.66 2.84 -15.91
CA PHE A 78 20.19 1.83 -16.85
C PHE A 78 21.40 2.35 -17.62
N LEU A 79 21.37 3.61 -18.08
CA LEU A 79 22.53 4.25 -18.72
C LEU A 79 23.69 4.43 -17.74
N GLN A 80 23.41 4.85 -16.51
CA GLN A 80 24.40 5.04 -15.46
C GLN A 80 25.04 3.71 -15.04
N ALA A 81 24.28 2.62 -14.99
CA ALA A 81 24.80 1.28 -14.69
C ALA A 81 25.75 0.74 -15.77
N LYS A 82 25.60 1.17 -17.02
CA LYS A 82 26.51 0.80 -18.12
C LYS A 82 27.79 1.63 -18.14
N THR A 83 27.79 2.82 -17.53
CA THR A 83 28.89 3.81 -17.63
C THR A 83 29.63 4.05 -16.32
N SER A 84 29.05 3.68 -15.17
CA SER A 84 29.57 3.98 -13.83
C SER A 84 29.56 2.73 -12.93
N ARG A 85 30.17 2.84 -11.74
CA ARG A 85 30.17 1.79 -10.70
C ARG A 85 28.84 1.66 -9.96
N TYR A 86 27.84 2.49 -10.27
CA TYR A 86 26.53 2.42 -9.62
C TYR A 86 25.69 1.30 -10.25
N GLY A 87 25.58 0.18 -9.56
CA GLY A 87 24.83 -0.98 -10.04
C GLY A 87 23.31 -0.85 -9.85
N ILE A 88 22.55 -1.51 -10.72
CA ILE A 88 21.08 -1.57 -10.69
C ILE A 88 20.53 -2.08 -9.35
N LYS A 89 21.28 -2.98 -8.67
CA LYS A 89 20.90 -3.46 -7.33
C LYS A 89 20.81 -2.33 -6.31
N ASN A 90 21.75 -1.39 -6.34
CA ASN A 90 21.77 -0.27 -5.40
C ASN A 90 20.62 0.69 -5.68
N TRP A 91 20.28 0.90 -6.96
CA TRP A 91 19.10 1.68 -7.35
C TRP A 91 17.81 1.09 -6.77
N VAL A 92 17.60 -0.22 -6.93
CA VAL A 92 16.39 -0.88 -6.38
C VAL A 92 16.33 -0.76 -4.86
N LEU A 93 17.46 -0.96 -4.17
CA LEU A 93 17.52 -0.84 -2.71
C LEU A 93 17.24 0.60 -2.24
N ASP A 94 17.85 1.60 -2.88
CA ASP A 94 17.63 3.02 -2.55
C ASP A 94 16.16 3.40 -2.73
N GLN A 95 15.55 2.99 -3.84
CA GLN A 95 14.15 3.23 -4.14
C GLN A 95 13.19 2.56 -3.15
N MET A 96 13.46 1.30 -2.77
CA MET A 96 12.66 0.59 -1.76
C MET A 96 12.79 1.23 -0.37
N MET A 97 13.97 1.69 0.00
CA MET A 97 14.19 2.40 1.28
C MET A 97 13.40 3.71 1.35
N ILE A 98 13.35 4.47 0.26
CA ILE A 98 12.54 5.70 0.20
C ILE A 98 11.06 5.35 0.39
N GLN A 99 10.56 4.31 -0.28
CA GLN A 99 9.15 3.93 -0.15
C GLN A 99 8.78 3.43 1.24
N LEU A 100 9.67 2.70 1.92
CA LEU A 100 9.48 2.32 3.32
C LEU A 100 9.33 3.55 4.22
N ILE A 101 10.18 4.56 4.04
CA ILE A 101 10.09 5.81 4.80
C ILE A 101 8.77 6.53 4.52
N LEU A 102 8.36 6.60 3.25
CA LEU A 102 7.10 7.25 2.87
C LEU A 102 5.87 6.51 3.43
N ASN A 103 5.84 5.18 3.37
CA ASN A 103 4.75 4.39 3.92
C ASN A 103 4.68 4.50 5.46
N ALA A 104 5.83 4.58 6.14
CA ALA A 104 5.89 4.87 7.56
C ALA A 104 5.32 6.27 7.89
N LEU A 105 5.65 7.27 7.08
CA LEU A 105 5.14 8.63 7.25
C LEU A 105 3.63 8.73 7.03
N ILE A 106 3.09 8.04 6.02
CA ILE A 106 1.64 7.98 5.78
C ILE A 106 0.92 7.40 7.00
N ALA A 107 1.41 6.28 7.53
CA ALA A 107 0.84 5.67 8.73
C ALA A 107 0.92 6.61 9.94
N LEU A 108 2.06 7.30 10.11
CA LEU A 108 2.27 8.26 11.20
C LEU A 108 1.33 9.47 11.09
N THR A 109 1.14 10.05 9.90
CA THR A 109 0.24 11.19 9.73
C THR A 109 -1.22 10.83 9.99
N VAL A 110 -1.68 9.65 9.55
CA VAL A 110 -3.03 9.15 9.86
C VAL A 110 -3.17 8.86 11.36
N THR A 111 -2.13 8.31 12.00
CA THR A 111 -2.13 8.06 13.45
C THR A 111 -2.26 9.35 14.26
N ILE A 112 -1.48 10.38 13.93
CA ILE A 112 -1.57 11.71 14.57
C ILE A 112 -2.99 12.26 14.45
N CYS A 113 -3.59 12.17 13.26
CA CYS A 113 -4.97 12.60 13.07
C CYS A 113 -5.97 11.80 13.93
N GLY A 114 -5.83 10.48 13.99
CA GLY A 114 -6.69 9.62 14.80
C GLY A 114 -6.61 9.89 16.30
N VAL A 115 -5.42 10.22 16.82
CA VAL A 115 -5.21 10.64 18.21
C VAL A 115 -5.84 12.00 18.47
N VAL A 116 -5.66 12.99 17.58
CA VAL A 116 -6.27 14.33 17.71
C VAL A 116 -7.79 14.25 17.72
N MET A 117 -8.39 13.36 16.90
CA MET A 117 -9.83 13.14 16.88
C MET A 117 -10.35 12.28 18.05
N GLN A 118 -9.46 11.80 18.93
CA GLN A 118 -9.77 10.86 20.04
C GLN A 118 -10.52 9.61 19.57
N THR A 119 -10.17 9.14 18.38
CA THR A 119 -10.85 7.99 17.74
C THR A 119 -10.13 6.68 18.01
N ILE A 120 -8.80 6.73 18.19
CA ILE A 120 -7.92 5.57 18.32
C ILE A 120 -7.41 5.43 19.75
N GLN A 121 -7.40 4.19 20.27
CA GLN A 121 -6.70 3.82 21.50
C GLN A 121 -5.33 3.21 21.14
N LEU A 122 -4.27 3.72 21.76
CA LEU A 122 -2.90 3.28 21.49
C LEU A 122 -2.56 2.00 22.27
N ASP A 123 -3.13 0.88 21.82
CA ASP A 123 -2.90 -0.44 22.40
C ASP A 123 -1.87 -1.26 21.62
N ILE A 124 -1.44 -2.39 22.19
CA ILE A 124 -0.54 -3.36 21.51
C ILE A 124 -1.16 -3.84 20.18
N ASN A 125 -2.48 -4.03 20.14
CA ASN A 125 -3.21 -4.40 18.93
C ASN A 125 -3.07 -3.34 17.83
N PHE A 126 -3.09 -2.05 18.20
CA PHE A 126 -2.90 -0.96 17.24
C PHE A 126 -1.48 -0.96 16.64
N ILE A 127 -0.46 -1.20 17.45
CA ILE A 127 0.92 -1.34 16.95
C ILE A 127 1.03 -2.50 15.97
N PHE A 128 0.35 -3.61 16.27
CA PHE A 128 0.29 -4.78 15.39
C PHE A 128 -0.41 -4.47 14.06
N GLU A 129 -1.52 -3.72 14.07
CA GLU A 129 -2.21 -3.24 12.85
C GLU A 129 -1.31 -2.36 11.99
N VAL A 130 -0.58 -1.41 12.61
CA VAL A 130 0.38 -0.55 11.91
C VAL A 130 1.49 -1.39 11.26
N LEU A 131 2.02 -2.39 11.97
CA LEU A 131 3.04 -3.28 11.42
C LEU A 131 2.53 -4.06 10.21
N LEU A 132 1.31 -4.61 10.27
CA LEU A 132 0.68 -5.32 9.16
C LEU A 132 0.48 -4.41 7.94
N CYS A 133 0.11 -3.14 8.16
CA CYS A 133 0.03 -2.14 7.09
C CYS A 133 1.38 -1.93 6.39
N GLN A 134 2.50 -1.94 7.14
CA GLN A 134 3.83 -1.81 6.54
C GLN A 134 4.24 -3.05 5.73
N VAL A 135 3.91 -4.26 6.23
CA VAL A 135 4.13 -5.51 5.47
C VAL A 135 3.36 -5.47 4.15
N LEU A 136 2.10 -5.02 4.18
CA LEU A 136 1.31 -4.83 2.97
C LEU A 136 1.87 -3.72 2.07
N GLY A 137 2.46 -2.68 2.65
CA GLY A 137 3.16 -1.63 1.91
C GLY A 137 4.32 -2.16 1.08
N ILE A 138 5.15 -3.03 1.66
CA ILE A 138 6.25 -3.69 0.92
C ILE A 138 5.70 -4.49 -0.26
N TYR A 139 4.61 -5.21 -0.06
CA TYR A 139 3.93 -5.94 -1.12
C TYR A 139 3.47 -5.01 -2.26
N PHE A 140 2.88 -3.87 -1.94
CA PHE A 140 2.49 -2.88 -2.96
C PHE A 140 3.68 -2.21 -3.65
N CYS A 141 4.79 -1.98 -2.95
CA CYS A 141 6.01 -1.46 -3.57
C CYS A 141 6.52 -2.42 -4.66
N LEU A 142 6.46 -3.73 -4.43
CA LEU A 142 6.87 -4.73 -5.42
C LEU A 142 5.99 -4.67 -6.68
N ILE A 143 4.68 -4.49 -6.52
CA ILE A 143 3.74 -4.30 -7.65
C ILE A 143 4.03 -3.00 -8.38
N GLY A 144 4.17 -1.88 -7.66
CA GLY A 144 4.46 -0.58 -8.25
C GLY A 144 5.78 -0.56 -9.01
N PHE A 145 6.80 -1.23 -8.47
CA PHE A 145 8.09 -1.40 -9.13
C PHE A 145 7.97 -2.19 -10.44
N ALA A 146 7.25 -3.32 -10.42
CA ALA A 146 6.99 -4.12 -11.61
C ALA A 146 6.27 -3.29 -12.69
N MET A 147 5.18 -2.60 -12.33
CA MET A 147 4.46 -1.73 -13.26
C MET A 147 5.34 -0.59 -13.80
N GLY A 148 6.17 0.01 -12.94
CA GLY A 148 7.05 1.10 -13.35
C GLY A 148 8.07 0.70 -14.41
N ILE A 149 8.56 -0.55 -14.37
CA ILE A 149 9.49 -1.08 -15.36
C ILE A 149 8.78 -1.49 -16.65
N ILE A 150 7.61 -2.14 -16.54
CA ILE A 150 6.96 -2.79 -17.68
C ILE A 150 6.12 -1.81 -18.51
N ALA A 151 5.38 -0.91 -17.84
CA ALA A 151 4.35 -0.12 -18.49
C ALA A 151 4.91 1.18 -19.08
N ASP A 152 4.39 1.60 -20.23
CA ASP A 152 4.73 2.90 -20.80
C ASP A 152 4.18 4.06 -19.96
N ASN A 153 4.87 5.21 -20.02
CA ASN A 153 4.50 6.42 -19.27
C ASN A 153 3.02 6.82 -19.50
N LYS A 154 2.55 6.75 -20.76
CA LYS A 154 1.15 7.04 -21.13
C LYS A 154 0.16 6.06 -20.52
N VAL A 155 0.51 4.77 -20.45
CA VAL A 155 -0.34 3.72 -19.86
C VAL A 155 -0.42 3.90 -18.35
N LEU A 156 0.70 4.20 -17.70
CA LEU A 156 0.72 4.51 -16.27
C LEU A 156 -0.10 5.77 -15.98
N ASP A 157 -0.01 6.82 -16.78
CA ASP A 157 -0.78 8.03 -16.54
C ASP A 157 -2.30 7.81 -16.68
N ALA A 158 -2.73 7.00 -17.64
CA ALA A 158 -4.15 6.71 -17.88
C ALA A 158 -4.74 5.67 -16.92
N LEU A 159 -4.00 4.59 -16.62
CA LEU A 159 -4.55 3.43 -15.91
C LEU A 159 -4.21 3.39 -14.41
N SER A 160 -3.24 4.17 -13.93
CA SER A 160 -2.83 4.13 -12.51
C SER A 160 -4.00 4.35 -11.54
N PHE A 161 -4.87 5.31 -11.83
CA PHE A 161 -6.01 5.63 -10.97
C PHE A 161 -7.13 4.58 -11.05
N PRO A 162 -7.60 4.17 -12.24
CA PRO A 162 -8.53 3.04 -12.36
C PRO A 162 -8.03 1.75 -11.70
N ILE A 163 -6.75 1.42 -11.87
CA ILE A 163 -6.13 0.25 -11.24
C ILE A 163 -6.20 0.39 -9.71
N MET A 164 -5.82 1.54 -9.15
CA MET A 164 -5.91 1.79 -7.71
C MET A 164 -7.34 1.60 -7.20
N MET A 165 -8.35 2.09 -7.93
CA MET A 165 -9.75 1.97 -7.53
C MET A 165 -10.24 0.52 -7.56
N VAL A 166 -9.87 -0.27 -8.58
CA VAL A 166 -10.17 -1.71 -8.63
C VAL A 166 -9.49 -2.45 -7.47
N TRP A 167 -8.22 -2.15 -7.21
CA TRP A 167 -7.51 -2.74 -6.08
C TRP A 167 -8.11 -2.37 -4.73
N ALA A 168 -8.51 -1.12 -4.54
CA ALA A 168 -9.21 -0.66 -3.34
C ALA A 168 -10.50 -1.45 -3.08
N LEU A 169 -11.30 -1.70 -4.13
CA LEU A 169 -12.50 -2.52 -4.06
C LEU A 169 -12.17 -3.98 -3.71
N LEU A 170 -11.04 -4.51 -4.20
CA LEU A 170 -10.64 -5.89 -3.93
C LEU A 170 -10.06 -6.12 -2.53
N ILE A 171 -9.62 -5.05 -1.85
CA ILE A 171 -9.02 -5.13 -0.51
C ILE A 171 -10.10 -5.14 0.59
N ILE A 172 -11.19 -4.38 0.42
CA ILE A 172 -12.27 -4.31 1.42
C ILE A 172 -13.20 -5.53 1.28
N PRO A 173 -13.33 -6.40 2.28
CA PRO A 173 -14.13 -7.62 2.20
C PRO A 173 -15.63 -7.33 2.09
N PHE A 174 -16.24 -7.56 0.92
CA PHE A 174 -17.67 -7.28 0.70
C PHE A 174 -18.61 -8.25 1.41
N ASP A 175 -18.14 -9.45 1.71
CA ASP A 175 -18.85 -10.47 2.50
C ASP A 175 -19.15 -10.03 3.93
N THR A 176 -18.46 -8.99 4.42
CA THR A 176 -18.73 -8.40 5.73
C THR A 176 -19.94 -7.47 5.73
N TRP A 177 -20.39 -6.98 4.56
CA TRP A 177 -21.45 -5.98 4.45
C TRP A 177 -22.71 -6.51 3.76
N THR A 178 -22.60 -7.52 2.89
CA THR A 178 -23.73 -8.03 2.13
C THR A 178 -23.58 -9.52 1.79
N THR A 179 -24.70 -10.20 1.55
CA THR A 179 -24.74 -11.61 1.17
C THR A 179 -25.47 -11.79 -0.16
N GLY A 180 -24.95 -12.66 -1.03
CA GLY A 180 -25.54 -12.96 -2.34
C GLY A 180 -24.57 -13.66 -3.28
N SER A 181 -25.08 -14.32 -4.32
CA SER A 181 -24.25 -15.13 -5.24
C SER A 181 -23.14 -14.33 -5.92
N PHE A 182 -23.40 -13.07 -6.28
CA PHE A 182 -22.39 -12.17 -6.86
C PHE A 182 -21.29 -11.81 -5.85
N VAL A 183 -21.65 -11.62 -4.58
CA VAL A 183 -20.70 -11.36 -3.49
C VAL A 183 -19.80 -12.57 -3.29
N THR A 184 -20.35 -13.80 -3.35
CA THR A 184 -19.54 -15.02 -3.23
C THR A 184 -18.47 -15.12 -4.31
N ILE A 185 -18.80 -14.73 -5.56
CA ILE A 185 -17.85 -14.72 -6.68
C ILE A 185 -16.77 -13.65 -6.44
N ILE A 186 -17.15 -12.43 -6.08
CA ILE A 186 -16.19 -11.36 -5.81
C ILE A 186 -15.28 -11.73 -4.63
N SER A 187 -15.84 -12.23 -3.53
CA SER A 187 -15.08 -12.64 -2.35
C SER A 187 -14.13 -13.80 -2.64
N ALA A 188 -14.45 -14.69 -3.58
CA ALA A 188 -13.52 -15.71 -4.04
C ALA A 188 -12.28 -15.08 -4.71
N VAL A 189 -12.47 -14.02 -5.49
CA VAL A 189 -11.37 -13.25 -6.09
C VAL A 189 -10.61 -12.43 -5.03
N GLN A 190 -11.32 -11.78 -4.09
CA GLN A 190 -10.71 -11.00 -3.01
C GLN A 190 -9.79 -11.85 -2.13
N LYS A 191 -10.14 -13.12 -1.89
CA LYS A 191 -9.32 -14.08 -1.14
C LYS A 191 -7.96 -14.40 -1.76
N LEU A 192 -7.72 -14.03 -3.02
CA LEU A 192 -6.41 -14.14 -3.66
C LEU A 192 -5.47 -13.01 -3.24
N PHE A 193 -6.01 -11.91 -2.72
CA PHE A 193 -5.24 -10.73 -2.34
C PHE A 193 -5.01 -10.67 -0.83
N PRO A 194 -3.80 -10.26 -0.39
CA PRO A 194 -3.48 -10.18 1.03
C PRO A 194 -4.30 -9.12 1.77
N GLY A 195 -4.81 -8.10 1.05
CA GLY A 195 -5.69 -7.08 1.63
C GLY A 195 -6.95 -7.64 2.30
N TYR A 196 -7.56 -8.68 1.74
CA TYR A 196 -8.73 -9.34 2.32
C TYR A 196 -8.42 -9.87 3.73
N TYR A 197 -7.29 -10.59 3.87
CA TYR A 197 -6.93 -11.17 5.16
C TYR A 197 -6.54 -10.12 6.21
N LEU A 198 -5.99 -8.97 5.79
CA LEU A 198 -5.71 -7.87 6.71
C LEU A 198 -6.97 -7.42 7.45
N PHE A 199 -8.07 -7.21 6.72
CA PHE A 199 -9.35 -6.82 7.34
C PHE A 199 -9.96 -7.92 8.20
N THR A 200 -9.83 -9.20 7.80
CA THR A 200 -10.26 -10.30 8.66
C THR A 200 -9.45 -10.38 9.96
N ILE A 201 -8.14 -10.10 9.92
CA ILE A 201 -7.28 -10.06 11.11
C ILE A 201 -7.75 -8.96 12.07
N ILE A 202 -8.06 -7.77 11.54
CA ILE A 202 -8.56 -6.66 12.35
C ILE A 202 -9.90 -7.01 12.99
N GLN A 203 -10.81 -7.64 12.25
CA GLN A 203 -12.06 -8.15 12.83
C GLN A 203 -11.81 -9.18 13.94
N HIS A 204 -10.87 -10.11 13.74
CA HIS A 204 -10.52 -11.07 14.78
C HIS A 204 -9.89 -10.42 16.02
N LEU A 205 -9.07 -9.38 15.85
CA LEU A 205 -8.50 -8.58 16.95
C LEU A 205 -9.61 -7.84 17.72
N ILE A 206 -10.57 -7.29 16.99
CA ILE A 206 -11.77 -6.65 17.55
C ILE A 206 -12.59 -7.65 18.36
N ASP A 207 -12.75 -8.87 17.87
CA ASP A 207 -13.53 -9.94 18.50
C ASP A 207 -12.75 -10.75 19.54
N SER A 208 -11.50 -10.38 19.82
CA SER A 208 -10.59 -11.09 20.75
C SER A 208 -10.47 -12.59 20.44
N SER A 209 -10.49 -12.94 19.16
CA SER A 209 -10.44 -14.32 18.66
C SER A 209 -9.05 -14.66 18.10
N SER A 210 -8.78 -15.95 17.87
CA SER A 210 -7.46 -16.40 17.43
C SER A 210 -7.08 -15.88 16.04
N VAL A 211 -6.00 -15.09 15.97
CA VAL A 211 -5.53 -14.45 14.72
C VAL A 211 -4.64 -15.37 13.88
N GLY A 212 -4.08 -16.44 14.47
CA GLY A 212 -3.02 -17.25 13.86
C GLY A 212 -3.36 -17.81 12.48
N TYR A 213 -4.60 -18.25 12.27
CA TYR A 213 -5.02 -18.82 10.99
C TYR A 213 -5.14 -17.76 9.88
N SER A 214 -5.70 -16.59 10.21
CA SER A 214 -5.84 -15.47 9.27
C SER A 214 -4.47 -14.86 8.93
N LEU A 215 -3.54 -14.84 9.89
CA LEU A 215 -2.16 -14.42 9.67
C LEU A 215 -1.40 -15.38 8.75
N LEU A 216 -1.58 -16.69 8.92
CA LEU A 216 -0.98 -17.69 8.04
C LEU A 216 -1.48 -17.52 6.59
N ARG A 217 -2.78 -17.29 6.40
CA ARG A 217 -3.35 -17.00 5.07
C ARG A 217 -2.87 -15.68 4.48
N PHE A 218 -2.70 -14.65 5.32
CA PHE A 218 -2.11 -13.38 4.91
C PHE A 218 -0.69 -13.56 4.37
N VAL A 219 0.18 -14.25 5.12
CA VAL A 219 1.55 -14.52 4.67
C VAL A 219 1.57 -15.42 3.43
N ALA A 220 0.77 -16.48 3.41
CA ALA A 220 0.70 -17.39 2.28
C ALA A 220 0.28 -16.69 0.98
N THR A 221 -0.71 -15.80 1.05
CA THR A 221 -1.15 -15.03 -0.12
C THR A 221 -0.11 -14.01 -0.58
N ILE A 222 0.59 -13.32 0.33
CA ILE A 222 1.73 -12.47 -0.03
C ILE A 222 2.77 -13.28 -0.79
N VAL A 223 3.19 -14.45 -0.27
CA VAL A 223 4.21 -15.27 -0.93
C VAL A 223 3.74 -15.74 -2.31
N MET A 224 2.50 -16.23 -2.40
CA MET A 224 1.92 -16.73 -3.65
C MET A 224 1.82 -15.67 -4.74
N THR A 225 1.55 -14.41 -4.41
CA THR A 225 1.40 -13.32 -5.39
C THR A 225 2.69 -12.53 -5.61
N ALA A 226 3.50 -12.31 -4.56
CA ALA A 226 4.73 -11.53 -4.66
C ALA A 226 5.85 -12.30 -5.37
N VAL A 227 5.97 -13.62 -5.17
CA VAL A 227 7.05 -14.41 -5.78
C VAL A 227 6.96 -14.41 -7.31
N PRO A 228 5.80 -14.70 -7.94
CA PRO A 228 5.68 -14.64 -9.40
C PRO A 228 6.00 -13.25 -9.96
N VAL A 229 5.51 -12.19 -9.32
CA VAL A 229 5.76 -10.81 -9.77
C VAL A 229 7.24 -10.45 -9.63
N GLY A 230 7.89 -10.86 -8.54
CA GLY A 230 9.32 -10.66 -8.33
C GLY A 230 10.18 -11.39 -9.37
N VAL A 231 9.86 -12.66 -9.65
CA VAL A 231 10.55 -13.46 -10.68
C VAL A 231 10.36 -12.85 -12.06
N PHE A 232 9.14 -12.46 -12.41
CA PHE A 232 8.83 -11.82 -13.69
C PHE A 232 9.64 -10.54 -13.87
N THR A 233 9.66 -9.69 -12.85
CA THR A 233 10.39 -8.41 -12.88
C THR A 233 11.89 -8.63 -13.00
N TYR A 234 12.44 -9.60 -12.26
CA TYR A 234 13.86 -9.95 -12.35
C TYR A 234 14.27 -10.43 -13.74
N LEU A 235 13.47 -11.30 -14.37
CA LEU A 235 13.71 -11.78 -15.73
C LEU A 235 13.67 -10.64 -16.75
N HIS A 236 12.75 -9.69 -16.56
CA HIS A 236 12.62 -8.53 -17.44
C HIS A 236 13.83 -7.60 -17.35
N ILE A 237 14.29 -7.28 -16.13
CA ILE A 237 15.51 -6.47 -15.92
C ILE A 237 16.73 -7.15 -16.52
N ARG A 238 16.84 -8.49 -16.40
CA ARG A 238 17.97 -9.24 -16.97
C ARG A 238 18.02 -9.12 -18.50
N ARG A 239 16.86 -9.12 -19.18
CA ARG A 239 16.80 -8.92 -20.64
C ARG A 239 17.21 -7.52 -21.08
N MET A 240 16.97 -6.49 -20.27
CA MET A 240 17.35 -5.11 -20.58
C MET A 240 18.84 -4.82 -20.34
N THR A 241 19.52 -5.68 -19.57
CA THR A 241 20.90 -5.47 -19.10
C THR A 241 21.94 -6.34 -19.81
N SER A 242 21.53 -7.42 -20.48
CA SER A 242 22.36 -8.17 -21.44
C SER A 242 22.44 -7.45 -22.78
#